data_AF-A0A9X2G8T9-F1
#
_entry.id   AF-A0A9X2G8T9-F1
#
_cell.length_a   1.000
_cell.length_b   1.000
_cell.length_c   1.000
_cell.angle_alpha   90.00
_cell.angle_beta   90.00
_cell.angle_gamma   90.00
#
_symmetry.space_group_name_H-M   'P 1'
#
loop_
_entity.id
_entity.type
_entity.pdbx_description
1 polymer ?
#
loop_
_entity_poly.entity_id
_entity_poly.type
_entity_poly.pdbx_seq_one_letter_code
_entity_poly.pdbx_strand_id
1 'polypeptide(L)'
;MRLGEFSELAVSCRERLRVGFQGFRTDDKVSSLSWPPDVVEQFLYDHADHDRFLRDYGEVDLSAVTWDVEIIAVEDFLEMPTGPSGEGCIEEYAEDPDWWVKARNAGVHIGVQQCWQAHGTWKRWPILIDRALLTPAGSGLQVIEGRTRVGVLRVFIVKESSWQHGTWPGSGVPRREPVLRAV
;
A
#
# COMPACT_ATOMS: atom_id res chain seq x y z
N MET A 1 -5.63 -20.56 0.37
CA MET A 1 -6.83 -19.70 0.54
C MET A 1 -6.78 -18.58 -0.48
N ARG A 2 -7.91 -18.21 -1.12
CA ARG A 2 -7.97 -17.15 -2.14
C ARG A 2 -8.71 -15.92 -1.66
N LEU A 3 -8.42 -14.77 -2.27
CA LEU A 3 -8.99 -13.47 -1.87
C LEU A 3 -10.52 -13.43 -2.00
N GLY A 4 -11.07 -13.95 -3.09
CA GLY A 4 -12.52 -13.97 -3.32
C GLY A 4 -13.30 -14.78 -2.29
N GLU A 5 -12.63 -15.66 -1.53
CA GLU A 5 -13.29 -16.42 -0.46
C GLU A 5 -13.58 -15.57 0.79
N PHE A 6 -13.14 -14.31 0.82
CA PHE A 6 -13.38 -13.35 1.91
C PHE A 6 -14.40 -12.26 1.56
N SER A 7 -14.91 -12.21 0.32
CA SER A 7 -15.77 -11.13 -0.18
C SER A 7 -17.02 -10.95 0.67
N GLU A 8 -17.78 -12.03 0.89
CA GLU A 8 -19.04 -11.98 1.66
C GLU A 8 -18.81 -11.54 3.10
N LEU A 9 -17.74 -12.04 3.73
CA LEU A 9 -17.36 -11.67 5.09
C LEU A 9 -16.99 -10.18 5.16
N ALA A 10 -16.17 -9.68 4.23
CA ALA A 10 -15.74 -8.28 4.18
C ALA A 10 -16.95 -7.35 4.00
N VAL A 11 -17.83 -7.65 3.05
CA VAL A 11 -19.08 -6.90 2.81
C VAL A 11 -19.95 -6.88 4.07
N SER A 12 -20.22 -8.05 4.64
CA SER A 12 -21.07 -8.17 5.84
C SER A 12 -20.52 -7.39 7.03
N CYS A 13 -19.20 -7.42 7.24
CA CYS A 13 -18.55 -6.69 8.32
C CYS A 13 -18.58 -5.17 8.11
N ARG A 14 -18.40 -4.68 6.87
CA ARG A 14 -18.48 -3.24 6.55
C ARG A 14 -19.90 -2.68 6.71
N GLU A 15 -20.92 -3.45 6.36
CA GLU A 15 -22.33 -3.02 6.49
C GLU A 15 -22.81 -3.02 7.95
N ARG A 16 -22.23 -3.86 8.81
CA ARG A 16 -22.56 -3.91 10.24
C ARG A 16 -21.80 -2.84 11.03
N LEU A 17 -22.47 -1.73 11.29
CA LEU A 17 -21.97 -0.53 11.99
C LEU A 17 -21.21 -0.77 13.32
N ARG A 18 -21.38 -1.92 14.00
CA ARG A 18 -20.72 -2.24 15.27
C ARG A 18 -19.64 -3.32 15.18
N VAL A 19 -19.46 -3.94 14.02
CA VAL A 19 -18.52 -5.06 13.82
C VAL A 19 -17.29 -4.55 13.08
N GLY A 20 -17.49 -3.99 11.88
CA GLY A 20 -16.44 -3.38 11.07
C GLY A 20 -15.20 -4.26 10.91
N PHE A 21 -14.04 -3.59 10.80
CA PHE A 21 -12.75 -4.26 10.63
C PHE A 21 -12.39 -5.19 11.79
N GLN A 22 -12.77 -4.85 13.04
CA GLN A 22 -12.44 -5.69 14.19
C GLN A 22 -13.08 -7.07 14.10
N GLY A 23 -14.37 -7.15 13.73
CA GLY A 23 -15.00 -8.45 13.58
C GLY A 23 -14.49 -9.24 12.38
N PHE A 24 -14.13 -8.57 11.28
CA PHE A 24 -13.48 -9.23 10.15
C PHE A 24 -12.14 -9.86 10.58
N ARG A 25 -11.32 -9.12 11.31
CA ARG A 25 -10.00 -9.57 11.76
C ARG A 25 -10.05 -10.73 12.75
N THR A 26 -11.11 -10.81 13.57
CA THR A 26 -11.27 -11.89 14.57
C THR A 26 -11.93 -13.14 14.02
N ASP A 27 -12.37 -13.15 12.76
CA ASP A 27 -12.88 -14.36 12.12
C ASP A 27 -11.79 -15.45 12.07
N ASP A 28 -12.18 -16.71 12.29
CA ASP A 28 -11.22 -17.84 12.37
C ASP A 28 -10.43 -18.01 11.07
N LYS A 29 -11.06 -17.78 9.92
CA LYS A 29 -10.40 -17.91 8.62
C LYS A 29 -9.38 -16.79 8.42
N VAL A 30 -9.74 -15.55 8.76
CA VAL A 30 -8.84 -14.39 8.64
C VAL A 30 -7.68 -14.50 9.63
N SER A 31 -7.97 -14.83 10.89
CA SER A 31 -6.94 -14.95 11.94
C SER A 31 -5.97 -16.10 11.68
N SER A 32 -6.39 -17.17 11.01
CA SER A 32 -5.51 -18.28 10.62
C SER A 32 -4.35 -17.88 9.70
N LEU A 33 -4.49 -16.78 8.95
CA LEU A 33 -3.41 -16.25 8.10
C LEU A 33 -2.27 -15.64 8.92
N SER A 34 -2.51 -15.22 10.16
CA SER A 34 -1.52 -14.55 11.02
C SER A 34 -0.88 -13.29 10.40
N TRP A 35 -1.59 -12.62 9.48
CA TRP A 35 -1.08 -11.43 8.80
C TRP A 35 -1.13 -10.17 9.68
N PRO A 36 -0.24 -9.19 9.45
CA PRO A 36 -0.28 -7.92 10.16
C PRO A 36 -1.62 -7.20 9.96
N PRO A 37 -2.20 -6.55 10.99
CA PRO A 37 -3.49 -5.88 10.87
C PRO A 37 -3.57 -4.86 9.73
N ASP A 38 -2.46 -4.15 9.47
CA ASP A 38 -2.39 -3.14 8.40
C ASP A 38 -2.56 -3.77 7.01
N VAL A 39 -2.03 -4.99 6.82
CA VAL A 39 -2.18 -5.78 5.59
C VAL A 39 -3.57 -6.39 5.51
N VAL A 40 -4.07 -6.97 6.61
CA VAL A 40 -5.43 -7.54 6.64
C VAL A 40 -6.46 -6.47 6.27
N GLU A 41 -6.32 -5.25 6.78
CA GLU A 41 -7.23 -4.15 6.44
C GLU A 41 -7.09 -3.77 4.96
N GLN A 42 -5.90 -3.38 4.52
CA GLN A 42 -5.69 -2.80 3.20
C GLN A 42 -5.70 -3.81 2.05
N PHE A 43 -5.44 -5.10 2.28
CA PHE A 43 -5.42 -6.11 1.22
C PHE A 43 -6.69 -6.96 1.20
N LEU A 44 -7.18 -7.38 2.37
CA LEU A 44 -8.35 -8.26 2.47
C LEU A 44 -9.63 -7.45 2.70
N TYR A 45 -9.72 -6.77 3.84
CA TYR A 45 -10.96 -6.12 4.27
C TYR A 45 -11.43 -5.05 3.31
N ASP A 46 -10.52 -4.24 2.77
CA ASP A 46 -10.85 -3.16 1.87
C ASP A 46 -11.10 -3.63 0.43
N HIS A 47 -10.60 -4.81 0.00
CA HIS A 47 -10.60 -5.19 -1.43
C HIS A 47 -11.08 -6.59 -1.77
N ALA A 48 -11.49 -7.41 -0.79
CA ALA A 48 -11.92 -8.78 -1.07
C ALA A 48 -13.12 -8.88 -2.03
N ASP A 49 -13.91 -7.83 -2.21
CA ASP A 49 -15.03 -7.74 -3.16
C ASP A 49 -14.81 -6.73 -4.30
N HIS A 50 -13.59 -6.20 -4.46
CA HIS A 50 -13.28 -5.28 -5.56
C HIS A 50 -12.89 -6.05 -6.84
N ASP A 51 -13.75 -6.05 -7.85
CA ASP A 51 -13.58 -6.79 -9.11
C ASP A 51 -12.20 -6.63 -9.76
N ARG A 52 -11.69 -5.40 -9.83
CA ARG A 52 -10.37 -5.12 -10.42
C ARG A 52 -9.23 -5.71 -9.60
N PHE A 53 -9.36 -5.66 -8.27
CA PHE A 53 -8.37 -6.20 -7.36
C PHE A 53 -8.40 -7.73 -7.36
N LEU A 54 -9.59 -8.33 -7.40
CA LEU A 54 -9.77 -9.77 -7.58
C LEU A 54 -9.21 -10.28 -8.92
N ARG A 55 -9.33 -9.50 -9.99
CA ARG A 55 -8.73 -9.85 -11.28
C ARG A 55 -7.21 -9.92 -11.19
N ASP A 56 -6.59 -8.99 -10.48
CA ASP A 56 -5.13 -8.88 -10.40
C ASP A 56 -4.53 -9.84 -9.36
N TYR A 57 -5.23 -10.10 -8.24
CA TYR A 57 -4.70 -10.79 -7.06
C TYR A 57 -5.57 -11.94 -6.53
N GLY A 58 -6.71 -12.24 -7.16
CA GLY A 58 -7.65 -13.27 -6.71
C GLY A 58 -7.05 -14.67 -6.63
N GLU A 59 -6.11 -14.96 -7.53
CA GLU A 59 -5.42 -16.25 -7.63
C GLU A 59 -4.16 -16.36 -6.75
N VAL A 60 -3.88 -15.38 -5.89
CA VAL A 60 -2.78 -15.48 -4.91
C VAL A 60 -3.15 -16.52 -3.84
N ASP A 61 -2.20 -17.39 -3.47
CA ASP A 61 -2.42 -18.33 -2.36
C ASP A 61 -2.07 -17.65 -1.05
N LEU A 62 -3.08 -17.09 -0.38
CA LEU A 62 -2.89 -16.27 0.82
C LEU A 62 -2.28 -17.07 1.98
N SER A 63 -2.44 -18.40 2.02
CA SER A 63 -1.79 -19.24 3.04
C SER A 63 -0.29 -19.43 2.81
N ALA A 64 0.19 -19.15 1.61
CA ALA A 64 1.61 -19.26 1.26
C ALA A 64 2.35 -17.91 1.40
N VAL A 65 1.64 -16.82 1.71
CA VAL A 65 2.24 -15.49 1.80
C VAL A 65 2.60 -15.16 3.24
N THR A 66 3.84 -14.73 3.43
CA THR A 66 4.30 -14.12 4.68
C THR A 66 4.59 -12.64 4.47
N TRP A 67 4.44 -11.82 5.51
CA TRP A 67 4.58 -10.37 5.42
C TRP A 67 5.65 -9.86 6.36
N ASP A 68 6.64 -9.19 5.79
CA ASP A 68 7.74 -8.56 6.53
C ASP A 68 7.84 -7.08 6.22
N VAL A 69 8.46 -6.33 7.14
CA VAL A 69 8.71 -4.91 6.97
C VAL A 69 10.15 -4.71 6.49
N GLU A 70 10.33 -4.22 5.27
CA GLU A 70 11.64 -4.10 4.62
C GLU A 70 11.95 -2.68 4.17
N ILE A 71 13.20 -2.25 4.33
CA ILE A 71 13.65 -0.99 3.75
C ILE A 71 13.99 -1.22 2.27
N ILE A 72 13.23 -0.61 1.39
CA ILE A 72 13.43 -0.68 -0.07
C ILE A 72 14.19 0.56 -0.55
N ALA A 73 15.04 0.39 -1.57
CA ALA A 73 15.70 1.52 -2.20
C ALA A 73 14.68 2.39 -2.94
N VAL A 74 14.92 3.70 -2.90
CA VAL A 74 14.00 4.66 -3.53
C VAL A 74 13.94 4.42 -5.04
N GLU A 75 15.09 4.11 -5.64
CA GLU A 75 15.24 3.83 -7.07
C GLU A 75 14.37 2.64 -7.49
N ASP A 76 14.45 1.52 -6.76
CA ASP A 76 13.61 0.35 -6.99
C ASP A 76 12.13 0.71 -6.87
N PHE A 77 11.78 1.51 -5.86
CA PHE A 77 10.41 1.91 -5.58
C PHE A 77 9.79 2.79 -6.68
N LEU A 78 10.60 3.61 -7.35
CA LEU A 78 10.16 4.50 -8.44
C LEU A 78 9.86 3.75 -9.75
N GLU A 79 10.43 2.56 -9.91
CA GLU A 79 10.25 1.71 -11.10
C GLU A 79 9.22 0.58 -10.88
N MET A 80 8.71 0.42 -9.65
CA MET A 80 7.78 -0.66 -9.34
C MET A 80 6.45 -0.52 -10.10
N PRO A 81 6.01 -1.57 -10.81
CA PRO A 81 4.70 -1.57 -11.45
C PRO A 81 3.57 -1.70 -10.42
N THR A 82 2.35 -1.53 -10.90
CA THR A 82 1.12 -1.97 -10.22
C THR A 82 0.56 -3.22 -10.89
N GLY A 83 -0.54 -3.75 -10.35
CA GLY A 83 -1.33 -4.75 -11.06
C GLY A 83 -1.90 -4.22 -12.38
N PRO A 84 -2.22 -5.11 -13.35
CA PRO A 84 -2.72 -4.72 -14.66
C PRO A 84 -3.95 -3.79 -14.62
N SER A 85 -4.85 -3.98 -13.66
CA SER A 85 -6.06 -3.15 -13.55
C SER A 85 -5.80 -1.74 -13.01
N GLY A 86 -4.58 -1.47 -12.53
CA GLY A 86 -4.12 -0.17 -12.05
C GLY A 86 -2.98 0.43 -12.86
N GLU A 87 -2.64 -0.13 -14.02
CA GLU A 87 -1.54 0.36 -14.85
C GLU A 87 -1.65 1.88 -15.12
N GLY A 88 -0.54 2.60 -14.98
CA GLY A 88 -0.45 4.05 -15.18
C GLY A 88 -1.01 4.92 -14.05
N CYS A 89 -1.64 4.33 -13.01
CA CYS A 89 -2.26 5.14 -11.95
C CYS A 89 -1.23 5.87 -11.08
N ILE A 90 -0.02 5.32 -10.89
CA ILE A 90 1.03 5.97 -10.10
C ILE A 90 1.49 7.25 -10.79
N GLU A 91 1.65 7.21 -12.11
CA GLU A 91 1.97 8.36 -12.96
C GLU A 91 0.87 9.41 -12.89
N GLU A 92 -0.40 9.01 -13.03
CA GLU A 92 -1.55 9.91 -12.87
C GLU A 92 -1.55 10.59 -11.50
N TYR A 93 -1.26 9.84 -10.44
CA TYR A 93 -1.19 10.39 -9.08
C TYR A 93 -0.02 11.36 -8.89
N ALA A 94 1.04 11.22 -9.68
CA ALA A 94 2.19 12.12 -9.67
C ALA A 94 1.92 13.44 -10.42
N GLU A 95 0.84 13.56 -11.20
CA GLU A 95 0.54 14.79 -11.94
C GLU A 95 0.15 15.96 -11.01
N ASP A 96 -0.58 15.67 -9.92
CA ASP A 96 -1.01 16.66 -8.93
C ASP A 96 -0.90 16.12 -7.49
N PRO A 97 0.32 16.04 -6.92
CA PRO A 97 0.54 15.48 -5.59
C PRO A 97 -0.12 16.32 -4.49
N ASP A 98 -0.20 17.64 -4.67
CA ASP A 98 -0.78 18.55 -3.67
C ASP A 98 -2.30 18.32 -3.54
N TRP A 99 -2.99 18.11 -4.67
CA TRP A 99 -4.40 17.73 -4.66
C TRP A 99 -4.61 16.39 -3.95
N TRP A 100 -3.83 15.35 -4.26
CA TRP A 100 -3.99 14.03 -3.63
C TRP A 100 -3.72 14.06 -2.12
N VAL A 101 -2.76 14.86 -1.65
CA VAL A 101 -2.52 15.06 -0.21
C VAL A 101 -3.70 15.79 0.44
N LYS A 102 -4.20 16.85 -0.21
CA LYS A 102 -5.29 17.68 0.33
C LYS A 102 -6.65 16.97 0.33
N ALA A 103 -6.95 16.19 -0.70
CA ALA A 103 -8.22 15.49 -0.87
C ALA A 103 -8.41 14.34 0.15
N ARG A 104 -7.34 13.92 0.82
CA ARG A 104 -7.33 12.83 1.82
C ARG A 104 -7.50 13.38 3.23
N ASN A 105 -8.65 14.00 3.51
CA ASN A 105 -8.91 14.72 4.76
C ASN A 105 -10.13 14.22 5.56
N ALA A 106 -10.68 13.05 5.23
CA ALA A 106 -11.85 12.46 5.88
C ALA A 106 -11.63 11.00 6.28
N GLY A 107 -12.38 10.52 7.28
CA GLY A 107 -12.34 9.13 7.75
C GLY A 107 -10.94 8.66 8.11
N VAL A 108 -10.55 7.48 7.63
CA VAL A 108 -9.22 6.88 7.87
C VAL A 108 -8.06 7.73 7.34
N HIS A 109 -8.33 8.70 6.46
CA HIS A 109 -7.32 9.58 5.86
C HIS A 109 -7.04 10.84 6.68
N ILE A 110 -7.81 11.14 7.73
CA ILE A 110 -7.49 12.26 8.63
C ILE A 110 -6.06 12.11 9.15
N GLY A 111 -5.24 13.17 9.04
CA GLY A 111 -3.83 13.14 9.41
C GLY A 111 -2.86 12.94 8.25
N VAL A 112 -3.31 12.56 7.05
CA VAL A 112 -2.42 12.33 5.89
C VAL A 112 -1.62 13.59 5.55
N GLN A 113 -2.27 14.75 5.44
CA GLN A 113 -1.58 16.01 5.17
C GLN A 113 -0.55 16.37 6.24
N GLN A 114 -0.88 16.17 7.53
CA GLN A 114 0.02 16.43 8.63
C GLN A 114 1.23 15.49 8.61
N CYS A 115 1.05 14.20 8.32
CA CYS A 115 2.15 13.24 8.17
C CYS A 115 3.10 13.68 7.04
N TRP A 116 2.56 14.11 5.90
CA TRP A 116 3.38 14.63 4.81
C TRP A 116 4.14 15.90 5.19
N GLN A 117 3.50 16.86 5.85
CA GLN A 117 4.14 18.10 6.26
C GLN A 117 5.21 17.91 7.34
N ALA A 118 4.98 17.00 8.30
CA ALA A 118 5.86 16.79 9.44
C ALA A 118 7.00 15.78 9.15
N HIS A 119 6.74 14.80 8.28
CA HIS A 119 7.65 13.67 8.07
C HIS A 119 8.06 13.46 6.61
N GLY A 120 7.45 14.20 5.67
CA GLY A 120 7.72 14.02 4.25
C GLY A 120 7.32 12.64 3.72
N THR A 121 6.45 11.92 4.44
CA THR A 121 6.14 10.52 4.13
C THR A 121 4.77 10.09 4.66
N TRP A 122 4.47 8.81 4.46
CA TRP A 122 3.17 8.16 4.63
C TRP A 122 2.65 8.16 6.06
N LYS A 123 1.32 8.19 6.20
CA LYS A 123 0.62 7.80 7.44
C LYS A 123 0.62 6.27 7.66
N ARG A 124 0.62 5.49 6.58
CA ARG A 124 0.60 4.02 6.57
C ARG A 124 1.54 3.52 5.48
N TRP A 125 2.25 2.43 5.71
CA TRP A 125 3.18 1.89 4.73
C TRP A 125 2.46 1.35 3.48
N PRO A 126 3.02 1.53 2.28
CA PRO A 126 2.53 0.86 1.09
C PRO A 126 2.69 -0.66 1.24
N ILE A 127 1.90 -1.42 0.48
CA ILE A 127 1.93 -2.88 0.50
C ILE A 127 2.45 -3.35 -0.85
N LEU A 128 3.52 -4.16 -0.79
CA LEU A 128 4.19 -4.72 -1.95
C LEU A 128 4.05 -6.24 -2.00
N ILE A 129 4.01 -6.81 -3.20
CA ILE A 129 4.07 -8.25 -3.41
C ILE A 129 5.22 -8.65 -4.31
N ASP A 130 5.86 -9.76 -3.96
CA ASP A 130 6.75 -10.46 -4.86
C ASP A 130 5.95 -11.04 -6.03
N ARG A 131 6.28 -10.62 -7.24
CA ARG A 131 5.57 -11.04 -8.46
C ARG A 131 5.72 -12.53 -8.74
N ALA A 132 6.65 -13.23 -8.08
CA ALA A 132 6.72 -14.69 -8.11
C ALA A 132 5.47 -15.37 -7.51
N LEU A 133 4.74 -14.66 -6.63
CA LEU A 133 3.50 -15.13 -6.00
C LEU A 133 2.24 -14.91 -6.86
N LEU A 134 2.37 -14.21 -8.00
CA LEU A 134 1.27 -13.89 -8.90
C LEU A 134 1.09 -14.95 -10.00
N THR A 135 -0.05 -14.91 -10.68
CA THR A 135 -0.32 -15.75 -11.86
C THR A 135 -0.65 -14.87 -13.07
N PRO A 136 0.14 -14.91 -14.15
CA PRO A 136 1.40 -15.65 -14.29
C PRO A 136 2.50 -15.11 -13.37
N ALA A 137 3.41 -15.99 -12.94
CA ALA A 137 4.53 -15.61 -12.09
C ALA A 137 5.48 -14.67 -12.86
N GLY A 138 5.93 -13.62 -12.18
CA GLY A 138 6.88 -12.64 -12.69
C GLY A 138 8.10 -12.48 -11.79
N SER A 139 8.86 -11.41 -12.00
CA SER A 139 10.03 -11.05 -11.20
C SER A 139 9.90 -9.64 -10.63
N GLY A 140 10.51 -9.43 -9.46
CA GLY A 140 10.55 -8.14 -8.79
C GLY A 140 9.30 -7.85 -7.96
N LEU A 141 9.25 -6.65 -7.39
CA LEU A 141 8.17 -6.20 -6.53
C LEU A 141 7.11 -5.44 -7.31
N GLN A 142 5.89 -5.46 -6.81
CA GLN A 142 4.75 -4.71 -7.35
C GLN A 142 4.01 -4.00 -6.23
N VAL A 143 3.60 -2.75 -6.47
CA VAL A 143 2.74 -1.99 -5.55
C VAL A 143 1.29 -2.50 -5.68
N ILE A 144 0.77 -3.04 -4.59
CA ILE A 144 -0.62 -3.48 -4.50
C ILE A 144 -1.49 -2.36 -3.96
N GLU A 145 -1.09 -1.83 -2.80
CA GLU A 145 -1.82 -0.79 -2.10
C GLU A 145 -0.93 0.37 -1.67
N GLY A 146 -1.56 1.54 -1.59
CA GLY A 146 -0.83 2.78 -1.43
C GLY A 146 -0.27 3.36 -2.73
N ARG A 147 -0.90 3.10 -3.86
CA ARG A 147 -0.51 3.65 -5.18
C ARG A 147 -0.46 5.18 -5.19
N THR A 148 -1.46 5.85 -4.61
CA THR A 148 -1.46 7.33 -4.45
C THR A 148 -0.32 7.82 -3.58
N ARG A 149 0.03 7.05 -2.54
CA ARG A 149 1.20 7.31 -1.72
C ARG A 149 2.41 7.30 -2.67
N VAL A 150 2.69 6.18 -3.34
CA VAL A 150 3.84 6.04 -4.24
C VAL A 150 3.96 7.19 -5.26
N GLY A 151 2.86 7.55 -5.94
CA GLY A 151 2.84 8.67 -6.89
C GLY A 151 3.22 10.02 -6.28
N VAL A 152 2.71 10.34 -5.09
CA VAL A 152 3.06 11.57 -4.37
C VAL A 152 4.54 11.63 -4.01
N LEU A 153 5.12 10.53 -3.49
CA LEU A 153 6.55 10.50 -3.13
C LEU A 153 7.45 10.64 -4.35
N ARG A 154 7.07 10.04 -5.48
CA ARG A 154 7.82 10.16 -6.74
C ARG A 154 8.08 11.62 -7.11
N VAL A 155 7.10 12.49 -6.91
CA VAL A 155 7.28 13.93 -7.17
C VAL A 155 8.18 14.57 -6.11
N PHE A 156 8.02 14.24 -4.83
CA PHE A 156 8.85 14.83 -3.77
C PHE A 156 10.33 14.46 -3.91
N ILE A 157 10.65 13.21 -4.28
CA ILE A 157 12.03 12.78 -4.56
C ILE A 157 12.63 13.57 -5.75
N VAL A 158 11.87 13.73 -6.83
CA VAL A 158 12.30 14.48 -8.03
C VAL A 158 12.45 15.98 -7.74
N LYS A 159 11.55 16.55 -6.92
CA LYS A 159 11.65 17.94 -6.47
C LYS A 159 12.88 18.15 -5.59
N GLU A 160 13.22 17.25 -4.67
CA GLU A 160 14.42 17.37 -3.84
C GLU A 160 15.73 17.23 -4.63
N SER A 161 15.72 16.51 -5.75
CA SER A 161 16.88 16.34 -6.65
C SER A 161 17.06 17.49 -7.67
N SER A 162 16.17 18.49 -7.70
CA SER A 162 16.24 19.65 -8.61
C SER A 162 16.59 20.99 -7.93
N TRP A 163 16.93 21.00 -6.64
CA TRP A 163 17.48 22.18 -5.95
C TRP A 163 19.01 22.10 -5.86
N GLN A 164 19.74 22.79 -6.74
CA GLN A 164 21.14 23.14 -6.46
C GLN A 164 21.19 24.31 -5.48
N HIS A 165 21.42 24.12 -4.18
CA HIS A 165 21.84 25.21 -3.28
C HIS A 165 22.79 24.76 -2.16
N GLY A 166 23.58 25.72 -1.70
CA GLY A 166 24.80 25.60 -0.89
C GLY A 166 24.68 24.84 0.43
N THR A 167 25.83 24.28 0.81
CA THR A 167 26.07 23.46 2.00
C THR A 167 25.95 24.23 3.31
N TRP A 168 25.37 23.60 4.33
CA TRP A 168 25.82 23.63 5.73
C TRP A 168 25.71 22.19 6.27
N PRO A 169 26.81 21.56 6.74
CA PRO A 169 26.77 20.16 7.15
C PRO A 169 26.15 20.03 8.54
N GLY A 170 25.01 19.36 8.61
CA GLY A 170 24.35 18.94 9.84
C GLY A 170 24.00 17.47 9.74
N SER A 171 24.79 16.63 10.40
CA SER A 171 24.66 15.18 10.50
C SER A 171 23.23 14.69 10.79
N GLY A 172 22.72 13.72 10.00
CA GLY A 172 21.52 12.97 10.41
C GLY A 172 20.67 12.22 9.37
N VAL A 173 21.21 11.75 8.23
CA VAL A 173 20.42 10.90 7.29
C VAL A 173 20.90 9.46 7.43
N PRO A 174 20.03 8.53 7.88
CA PRO A 174 19.00 8.02 6.98
C PRO A 174 17.62 7.90 7.63
N ARG A 175 16.57 8.28 6.89
CA ARG A 175 15.24 7.72 7.11
C ARG A 175 14.75 7.14 5.80
N ARG A 176 15.03 5.85 5.61
CA ARG A 176 14.22 5.03 4.71
C ARG A 176 13.27 4.26 5.62
N GLU A 177 12.00 4.62 5.56
CA GLU A 177 10.94 3.94 6.32
C GLU A 177 10.71 2.55 5.71
N PRO A 178 10.42 1.55 6.54
CA PRO A 178 10.29 0.18 6.07
C PRO A 178 8.89 -0.01 5.44
N VAL A 179 8.78 -0.88 4.44
CA VAL A 179 7.61 -1.15 3.61
C VAL A 179 7.15 -2.59 3.84
N LEU A 180 5.85 -2.83 3.93
CA LEU A 180 5.35 -4.20 4.07
C LEU A 180 5.44 -4.92 2.72
N ARG A 181 6.22 -6.00 2.69
CA ARG A 181 6.43 -6.85 1.53
C ARG A 181 5.95 -8.25 1.82
N ALA A 182 5.30 -8.87 0.83
CA ALA A 182 5.08 -10.30 0.79
C ALA A 182 6.36 -11.05 0.33
N VAL A 183 6.86 -11.98 1.15
CA VAL A 183 8.01 -12.87 0.87
C VAL A 183 7.60 -14.34 0.85
#